data_AF-Q28274-F1
#
_entry.id   AF-Q28274-F1
#
_cell.length_a   1.000
_cell.length_b   1.000
_cell.length_c   1.000
_cell.angle_alpha   90.00
_cell.angle_beta   90.00
_cell.angle_gamma   90.00
#
_symmetry.space_group_name_H-M   'P 1'
#
loop_
_entity.id
_entity.type
_entity.pdbx_description
1 polymer ?
#
loop_
_entity_poly.entity_id
_entity_poly.type
_entity_poly.pdbx_seq_one_letter_code
_entity_poly.pdbx_strand_id
1 'polypeptide(L)'
;VKHSQSEQLPLCPAGMSQLWVGYSLLFVEGQEKAHNQDLGYAGSCLPRFSTMPFIYCNINEVCHYARRNDKSYWLSTTAPIPMMPVGQAQIPQYISRCSVCEAPSQAIAVHSQGITIPQCPLGWHSLWIGYSFLMHTAAGAEGGGQSLVSPGSCLEDFRATPFIECSGARGTCHYFANKYSFWLTTVEERQQFREEPVSETLKAG
;
A
#
# COMPACT_ATOMS: atom_id res chain seq x y z
N VAL A 1 -2.16 8.26 -8.89
CA VAL A 1 -1.41 8.68 -7.68
C VAL A 1 -0.06 7.99 -7.69
N LYS A 2 1.01 8.59 -7.15
CA LYS A 2 2.33 7.95 -7.05
C LYS A 2 2.75 7.83 -5.59
N HIS A 3 3.20 6.65 -5.19
CA HIS A 3 3.72 6.35 -3.86
C HIS A 3 5.21 6.06 -3.95
N SER A 4 6.02 6.78 -3.18
CA SER A 4 7.49 6.69 -3.28
C SER A 4 8.08 5.45 -2.61
N GLN A 5 7.32 4.82 -1.69
CA GLN A 5 7.85 3.80 -0.78
C GLN A 5 9.11 4.28 -0.03
N SER A 6 9.20 5.59 0.23
CA SER A 6 10.33 6.27 0.87
C SER A 6 9.85 7.48 1.70
N GLU A 7 10.76 8.10 2.46
CA GLU A 7 10.49 9.35 3.17
C GLU A 7 10.45 10.58 2.25
N GLN A 8 10.94 10.43 1.02
CA GLN A 8 11.03 11.49 0.03
C GLN A 8 9.75 11.56 -0.81
N LEU A 9 9.34 12.78 -1.16
CA LEU A 9 8.17 12.99 -2.01
C LEU A 9 8.45 12.44 -3.42
N PRO A 10 7.55 11.62 -4.00
CA PRO A 10 7.69 11.23 -5.39
C PRO A 10 7.36 12.42 -6.30
N LEU A 11 8.12 12.59 -7.38
CA LEU A 11 7.81 13.59 -8.39
C LEU A 11 6.63 13.15 -9.25
N CYS A 12 5.79 14.10 -9.68
CA CYS A 12 4.79 13.81 -10.70
C CYS A 12 5.46 13.46 -12.04
N PRO A 13 4.87 12.54 -12.83
CA PRO A 13 5.37 12.25 -14.18
C PRO A 13 5.44 13.51 -15.05
N ALA A 14 6.30 13.47 -16.08
CA ALA A 14 6.51 14.61 -16.97
C ALA A 14 5.19 15.09 -17.60
N GLY A 15 4.96 16.41 -17.58
CA GLY A 15 3.74 17.03 -18.12
C GLY A 15 2.51 16.94 -17.21
N MET A 16 2.62 16.37 -16.00
CA MET A 16 1.53 16.30 -15.02
C MET A 16 1.76 17.28 -13.88
N SER A 17 0.76 18.11 -13.58
CA SER A 17 0.81 19.09 -12.49
C SER A 17 0.58 18.41 -11.14
N GLN A 18 1.39 18.75 -10.13
CA GLN A 18 1.17 18.29 -8.76
C GLN A 18 -0.01 19.03 -8.14
N LEU A 19 -0.99 18.28 -7.63
CA LEU A 19 -2.14 18.83 -6.91
C LEU A 19 -1.86 18.94 -5.41
N TRP A 20 -1.44 17.84 -4.77
CA TRP A 20 -0.97 17.85 -3.38
C TRP A 20 -0.03 16.67 -3.11
N VAL A 21 0.57 16.72 -1.93
CA VAL A 21 1.45 15.67 -1.41
C VAL A 21 0.96 15.20 -0.04
N GLY A 22 1.38 14.01 0.36
CA GLY A 22 0.90 13.43 1.61
C GLY A 22 1.67 12.20 2.06
N TYR A 23 0.96 11.37 2.81
CA TYR A 23 1.38 10.08 3.35
C TYR A 23 0.50 8.98 2.79
N SER A 24 1.13 7.85 2.48
CA SER A 24 0.54 6.72 1.76
C SER A 24 -0.31 5.84 2.67
N LEU A 25 -1.60 6.16 2.81
CA LEU A 25 -2.55 5.32 3.54
C LEU A 25 -2.91 4.10 2.71
N LEU A 26 -2.84 2.93 3.34
CA LEU A 26 -3.26 1.66 2.75
C LEU A 26 -4.69 1.31 3.18
N PHE A 27 -4.93 1.22 4.49
CA PHE A 27 -6.25 0.94 5.05
C PHE A 27 -6.36 1.36 6.51
N VAL A 28 -7.59 1.39 7.01
CA VAL A 28 -7.90 1.57 8.43
C VAL A 28 -8.68 0.38 8.95
N GLU A 29 -8.55 0.08 10.23
CA GLU A 29 -9.28 -0.99 10.90
C GLU A 29 -10.00 -0.40 12.11
N GLY A 30 -11.32 -0.39 12.05
CA GLY A 30 -12.19 0.08 13.13
C GLY A 30 -13.14 -1.04 13.54
N GLN A 31 -13.23 -1.33 14.84
CA GLN A 31 -14.02 -2.45 15.35
C GLN A 31 -13.68 -3.77 14.63
N GLU A 32 -12.37 -4.03 14.46
CA GLU A 32 -11.85 -5.24 13.80
C GLU A 32 -12.36 -5.42 12.36
N LYS A 33 -12.77 -4.33 11.70
CA LYS A 33 -13.18 -4.35 10.29
C LYS A 33 -12.27 -3.43 9.47
N ALA A 34 -11.64 -4.00 8.45
CA ALA A 34 -10.82 -3.24 7.52
C ALA A 34 -11.66 -2.45 6.50
N HIS A 35 -11.22 -1.24 6.22
CA HIS A 35 -11.67 -0.42 5.11
C HIS A 35 -10.45 0.14 4.35
N ASN A 36 -10.37 -0.19 3.06
CA ASN A 36 -9.18 0.00 2.25
C ASN A 36 -9.29 1.23 1.34
N GLN A 37 -8.13 1.81 1.01
CA GLN A 37 -7.99 2.76 -0.08
C GLN A 37 -7.15 2.11 -1.18
N ASP A 38 -7.64 2.15 -2.41
CA ASP A 38 -6.85 1.72 -3.56
C ASP A 38 -5.73 2.74 -3.83
N LEU A 39 -4.49 2.26 -3.89
CA LEU A 39 -3.26 3.06 -4.01
C LEU A 39 -3.16 3.80 -5.36
N GLY A 40 -3.99 3.46 -6.35
CA GLY A 40 -4.08 4.24 -7.59
C GLY A 40 -4.89 5.53 -7.43
N TYR A 41 -5.77 5.58 -6.43
CA TYR A 41 -6.72 6.68 -6.21
C TYR A 41 -6.25 7.67 -5.16
N ALA A 42 -6.72 8.92 -5.30
CA ALA A 42 -6.36 10.06 -4.45
C ALA A 42 -6.61 9.85 -2.95
N GLY A 43 -7.60 9.02 -2.57
CA GLY A 43 -7.94 8.73 -1.18
C GLY A 43 -6.83 8.03 -0.39
N SER A 44 -5.90 7.35 -1.08
CA SER A 44 -4.72 6.74 -0.47
C SER A 44 -3.62 7.76 -0.10
N CYS A 45 -3.76 9.03 -0.50
CA CYS A 45 -2.74 10.06 -0.27
C CYS A 45 -3.23 11.16 0.68
N LEU A 46 -3.13 10.91 1.99
CA LEU A 46 -3.59 11.86 3.00
C LEU A 46 -2.57 12.98 3.22
N PRO A 47 -2.98 14.27 3.18
CA PRO A 47 -2.06 15.39 3.40
C PRO A 47 -1.41 15.42 4.79
N ARG A 48 -2.04 14.78 5.78
CA ARG A 48 -1.57 14.76 7.18
C ARG A 48 -1.59 13.33 7.70
N PHE A 49 -0.47 12.93 8.29
CA PHE A 49 -0.36 11.67 9.00
C PHE A 49 -0.98 11.77 10.40
N SER A 50 -1.60 10.68 10.84
CA SER A 50 -1.99 10.42 12.22
C SER A 50 -2.04 8.92 12.43
N THR A 51 -1.60 8.42 13.58
CA THR A 51 -1.79 7.00 13.95
C THR A 51 -3.27 6.64 14.08
N MET A 52 -4.14 7.64 14.31
CA MET A 52 -5.59 7.53 14.37
C MET A 52 -6.22 8.64 13.51
N PRO A 53 -6.41 8.44 12.19
CA PRO A 53 -6.89 9.48 11.28
C PRO A 53 -8.42 9.58 11.18
N PHE A 54 -9.17 8.89 12.06
CA PHE A 54 -10.63 8.87 12.05
C PHE A 54 -11.22 8.89 13.47
N ILE A 55 -12.53 9.13 13.54
CA ILE A 55 -13.37 9.03 14.75
C ILE A 55 -14.52 8.06 14.48
N TYR A 56 -15.14 7.54 15.53
CA TYR A 56 -16.40 6.80 15.41
C TYR A 56 -17.45 7.45 16.31
N CYS A 57 -18.71 7.43 15.87
CA CYS A 57 -19.86 7.95 16.61
C CYS A 57 -20.92 6.86 16.73
N ASN A 58 -21.76 6.94 17.76
CA ASN A 58 -22.87 6.01 17.96
C ASN A 58 -24.24 6.69 17.78
N ILE A 59 -25.31 5.91 17.89
CA ILE A 59 -26.70 6.38 17.72
C ILE A 59 -27.15 7.41 18.78
N ASN A 60 -26.40 7.56 19.87
CA ASN A 60 -26.69 8.50 20.95
C ASN A 60 -25.99 9.86 20.74
N GLU A 61 -25.54 10.15 19.51
CA GLU A 61 -24.82 11.39 19.15
C GLU A 61 -23.50 11.59 19.94
N VAL A 62 -22.92 10.50 20.46
CA VAL A 62 -21.62 10.54 21.15
C VAL A 62 -20.54 10.03 20.22
N CYS A 63 -19.52 10.86 20.00
CA CYS A 63 -18.33 10.52 19.23
C CYS A 63 -17.13 10.26 20.14
N HIS A 64 -16.29 9.33 19.71
CA HIS A 64 -15.09 8.93 20.42
C HIS A 64 -13.89 9.00 19.48
N TYR A 65 -12.80 9.56 20.00
CA TYR A 65 -11.51 9.63 19.32
C TYR A 65 -10.47 8.86 20.13
N ALA A 66 -9.73 7.96 19.47
CA ALA A 66 -8.61 7.21 20.05
C ALA A 66 -8.90 6.51 21.40
N ARG A 67 -10.17 6.14 21.66
CA ARG A 67 -10.59 5.45 22.91
C ARG A 67 -10.61 3.93 22.80
N ARG A 68 -10.50 3.39 21.59
CA ARG A 68 -10.49 1.95 21.30
C ARG A 68 -9.15 1.52 20.72
N ASN A 69 -8.97 0.21 20.58
CA ASN A 69 -7.78 -0.40 19.99
C ASN A 69 -7.85 -0.45 18.45
N ASP A 70 -8.43 0.58 17.83
CA ASP A 70 -8.49 0.71 16.38
C ASP A 70 -7.10 1.05 15.81
N LYS A 71 -6.90 0.79 14.52
CA LYS A 71 -5.58 0.83 13.87
C LYS A 71 -5.63 1.55 12.53
N SER A 72 -4.49 2.04 12.10
CA SER A 72 -4.26 2.51 10.73
C SER A 72 -3.03 1.84 10.14
N TYR A 73 -3.03 1.67 8.82
CA TYR A 73 -1.97 0.99 8.10
C TYR A 73 -1.51 1.83 6.92
N TRP A 74 -0.19 1.95 6.79
CA TRP A 74 0.44 2.87 5.86
C TRP A 74 1.47 2.12 5.04
N LEU A 75 1.62 2.43 3.74
CA LEU A 75 2.78 1.96 3.00
C LEU A 75 4.05 2.44 3.70
N SER A 76 5.06 1.59 3.69
CA SER A 76 6.27 1.83 4.46
C SER A 76 7.52 2.10 3.60
N THR A 77 8.60 2.51 4.25
CA THR A 77 9.89 2.85 3.62
C THR A 77 10.86 1.66 3.62
N THR A 78 12.11 1.89 3.18
CA THR A 78 13.23 0.95 3.30
C THR A 78 13.92 1.00 4.67
N ALA A 79 13.40 1.79 5.62
CA ALA A 79 14.00 1.88 6.94
C ALA A 79 14.03 0.51 7.63
N PRO A 80 15.10 0.18 8.37
CA PRO A 80 15.25 -1.12 9.01
C PRO A 80 14.15 -1.35 10.04
N ILE A 81 13.59 -2.57 10.06
CA ILE A 81 12.51 -2.95 10.97
C ILE A 81 12.96 -2.69 12.41
N PRO A 82 12.25 -1.85 13.18
CA PRO A 82 12.64 -1.52 14.53
C PRO A 82 12.38 -2.70 15.46
N MET A 83 13.30 -2.91 16.42
CA MET A 83 13.19 -3.98 17.42
C MET A 83 11.97 -3.82 18.35
N MET A 84 11.50 -2.58 18.54
CA MET A 84 10.34 -2.25 19.38
C MET A 84 9.43 -1.26 18.64
N PRO A 85 8.14 -1.15 19.04
CA PRO A 85 7.24 -0.15 18.46
C PRO A 85 7.81 1.27 18.56
N VAL A 86 7.78 2.01 17.46
CA VAL A 86 8.31 3.37 17.37
C VAL A 86 7.20 4.39 17.60
N GLY A 87 7.52 5.49 18.26
CA GLY A 87 6.57 6.56 18.58
C GLY A 87 7.03 7.93 18.08
N GLN A 88 6.08 8.86 17.96
CA GLN A 88 6.34 10.30 17.76
C GLN A 88 7.34 10.60 16.63
N ALA A 89 8.49 11.19 16.97
CA ALA A 89 9.50 11.69 16.04
C ALA A 89 10.23 10.59 15.24
N GLN A 90 10.14 9.32 15.66
CA GLN A 90 10.74 8.20 14.94
C GLN A 90 9.82 7.61 13.87
N ILE A 91 8.52 7.91 13.91
CA ILE A 91 7.55 7.37 12.95
C ILE A 91 7.80 7.86 11.51
N PRO A 92 8.09 9.15 11.24
CA PRO A 92 8.18 9.68 9.88
C PRO A 92 9.09 8.86 8.95
N GLN A 93 10.18 8.31 9.50
CA GLN A 93 11.14 7.54 8.70
C GLN A 93 10.57 6.23 8.13
N TYR A 94 9.46 5.76 8.68
CA TYR A 94 8.79 4.52 8.30
C TYR A 94 7.57 4.72 7.42
N ILE A 95 7.10 5.96 7.20
CA ILE A 95 5.87 6.22 6.45
C ILE A 95 6.21 6.68 5.03
N SER A 96 5.75 5.91 4.05
CA SER A 96 5.87 6.24 2.63
C SER A 96 5.15 7.56 2.31
N ARG A 97 5.78 8.38 1.46
CA ARG A 97 5.18 9.59 0.92
C ARG A 97 4.50 9.36 -0.43
N CYS A 98 3.53 10.22 -0.74
CA CYS A 98 2.78 10.17 -1.99
C CYS A 98 2.58 11.56 -2.60
N SER A 99 2.36 11.58 -3.91
CA SER A 99 1.97 12.76 -4.69
C SER A 99 0.75 12.45 -5.53
N VAL A 100 -0.20 13.38 -5.52
CA VAL A 100 -1.37 13.34 -6.41
C VAL A 100 -1.14 14.33 -7.54
N CYS A 101 -1.26 13.83 -8.76
CA CYS A 101 -0.95 14.55 -9.98
C CYS A 101 -2.18 14.60 -10.88
N GLU A 102 -2.39 15.74 -11.53
CA GLU A 102 -3.38 15.89 -12.59
C GLU A 102 -2.83 15.31 -13.89
N ALA A 103 -3.51 14.28 -14.40
CA ALA A 103 -3.12 13.59 -15.61
C ALA A 103 -4.12 13.92 -16.75
N PRO A 104 -3.65 14.04 -18.01
CA PRO A 104 -4.52 14.30 -19.16
C PRO A 104 -5.42 13.12 -19.53
N SER A 105 -5.09 11.91 -19.08
CA SER A 105 -5.85 10.68 -19.30
C SER A 105 -5.71 9.72 -18.13
N GLN A 106 -6.60 8.73 -18.06
CA GLN A 106 -6.56 7.70 -17.02
C GLN A 106 -5.34 6.78 -17.20
N ALA A 107 -4.61 6.53 -16.11
CA ALA A 107 -3.53 5.55 -16.07
C ALA A 107 -4.06 4.16 -15.69
N ILE A 108 -3.45 3.11 -16.25
CA ILE A 108 -3.75 1.70 -15.93
C ILE A 108 -2.47 0.93 -15.62
N ALA A 109 -2.60 -0.13 -14.83
CA ALA A 109 -1.56 -1.14 -14.68
C ALA A 109 -1.78 -2.29 -15.68
N VAL A 110 -0.68 -2.84 -16.19
CA VAL A 110 -0.66 -4.05 -17.03
C VAL A 110 0.32 -5.03 -16.41
N HIS A 111 -0.12 -6.28 -16.23
CA HIS A 111 0.66 -7.33 -15.55
C HIS A 111 1.04 -8.42 -16.54
N SER A 112 2.32 -8.82 -16.57
CA SER A 112 2.81 -9.85 -17.51
C SER A 112 2.54 -11.27 -17.04
N GLN A 113 2.44 -11.51 -15.73
CA GLN A 113 2.54 -12.85 -15.12
C GLN A 113 3.76 -13.64 -15.63
N GLY A 114 4.83 -12.94 -15.99
CA GLY A 114 6.10 -13.49 -16.43
C GLY A 114 7.27 -12.67 -15.89
N ILE A 115 8.49 -13.08 -16.21
CA ILE A 115 9.70 -12.36 -15.79
C ILE A 115 9.99 -11.12 -16.63
N THR A 116 9.30 -10.96 -17.76
CA THR A 116 9.47 -9.84 -18.67
C THR A 116 8.55 -8.68 -18.29
N ILE A 117 9.03 -7.46 -18.51
CA ILE A 117 8.24 -6.24 -18.33
C ILE A 117 7.20 -6.19 -19.47
N PRO A 118 5.89 -6.12 -19.18
CA PRO A 118 4.87 -6.03 -20.21
C PRO A 118 4.98 -4.71 -20.97
N GLN A 119 4.76 -4.76 -22.29
CA GLN A 119 4.68 -3.54 -23.10
C GLN A 119 3.35 -2.82 -22.84
N CYS A 120 3.39 -1.49 -22.83
CA CYS A 120 2.17 -0.70 -22.81
C CYS A 120 1.35 -0.95 -24.09
N PRO A 121 0.01 -0.87 -24.04
CA PRO A 121 -0.82 -1.00 -25.24
C PRO A 121 -0.47 0.06 -26.29
N LEU A 122 -0.80 -0.19 -27.56
CA LEU A 122 -0.51 0.73 -28.65
C LEU A 122 -1.10 2.13 -28.37
N GLY A 123 -0.25 3.17 -28.45
CA GLY A 123 -0.64 4.56 -28.19
C GLY A 123 -0.58 4.99 -26.72
N TRP A 124 -0.17 4.11 -25.80
CA TRP A 124 0.01 4.43 -24.39
C TRP A 124 1.45 4.77 -24.06
N HIS A 125 1.64 5.70 -23.12
CA HIS A 125 2.94 6.09 -22.61
C HIS A 125 3.21 5.41 -21.26
N SER A 126 4.43 4.88 -21.09
CA SER A 126 4.86 4.31 -19.82
C SER A 126 5.08 5.42 -18.78
N LEU A 127 4.58 5.21 -17.56
CA LEU A 127 4.78 6.12 -16.43
C LEU A 127 5.84 5.58 -15.45
N TRP A 128 5.75 4.30 -15.08
CA TRP A 128 6.75 3.58 -14.29
C TRP A 128 6.61 2.07 -14.53
N ILE A 129 7.57 1.31 -13.99
CA ILE A 129 7.58 -0.15 -13.95
C ILE A 129 7.63 -0.61 -12.50
N GLY A 130 7.20 -1.83 -12.22
CA GLY A 130 7.16 -2.35 -10.86
C GLY A 130 6.71 -3.79 -10.75
N TYR A 131 6.30 -4.16 -9.56
CA TYR A 131 5.88 -5.50 -9.16
C TYR A 131 4.37 -5.56 -8.91
N SER A 132 3.77 -6.70 -9.24
CA SER A 132 2.33 -6.91 -9.22
C SER A 132 1.80 -7.16 -7.80
N PHE A 133 1.49 -6.10 -7.06
CA PHE A 133 0.93 -6.14 -5.72
C PHE A 133 -0.58 -6.40 -5.78
N LEU A 134 -1.02 -7.53 -5.23
CA LEU A 134 -2.42 -7.98 -5.32
C LEU A 134 -3.20 -7.62 -4.05
N MET A 135 -2.73 -8.08 -2.89
CA MET A 135 -3.46 -7.94 -1.63
C MET A 135 -2.56 -8.01 -0.40
N HIS A 136 -3.13 -7.77 0.77
CA HIS A 136 -2.45 -7.79 2.06
C HIS A 136 -3.40 -8.18 3.19
N THR A 137 -2.84 -8.77 4.25
CA THR A 137 -3.55 -9.06 5.50
C THR A 137 -2.68 -8.73 6.70
N ALA A 138 -3.32 -8.42 7.83
CA ALA A 138 -2.67 -8.07 9.08
C ALA A 138 -3.42 -8.65 10.30
N ALA A 139 -3.68 -7.82 11.32
CA ALA A 139 -4.34 -8.26 12.53
C ALA A 139 -5.73 -8.86 12.24
N GLY A 140 -6.05 -9.97 12.91
CA GLY A 140 -7.35 -10.65 12.73
C GLY A 140 -7.60 -11.24 11.34
N ALA A 141 -6.56 -11.36 10.49
CA ALA A 141 -6.69 -11.68 9.07
C ALA A 141 -7.51 -10.66 8.25
N GLU A 142 -7.78 -9.48 8.81
CA GLU A 142 -8.34 -8.35 8.10
C GLU A 142 -7.28 -7.71 7.19
N GLY A 143 -7.75 -6.99 6.18
CA GLY A 143 -6.91 -6.34 5.19
C GLY A 143 -7.70 -6.00 3.93
N GLY A 144 -7.07 -6.12 2.78
CA GLY A 144 -7.73 -5.88 1.49
C GLY A 144 -6.78 -6.00 0.33
N GLY A 145 -7.17 -5.41 -0.81
CA GLY A 145 -6.45 -5.59 -2.05
C GLY A 145 -6.49 -4.38 -2.97
N GLN A 146 -5.78 -4.51 -4.08
CA GLN A 146 -5.72 -3.54 -5.14
C GLN A 146 -6.50 -4.06 -6.35
N SER A 147 -7.13 -3.15 -7.10
CA SER A 147 -7.63 -3.51 -8.42
C SER A 147 -6.45 -3.73 -9.37
N LEU A 148 -6.40 -4.86 -10.09
CA LEU A 148 -5.29 -5.16 -11.01
C LEU A 148 -5.19 -4.22 -12.22
N VAL A 149 -6.25 -3.47 -12.53
CA VAL A 149 -6.16 -2.40 -13.56
C VAL A 149 -5.70 -1.07 -12.96
N SER A 150 -5.79 -0.90 -11.64
CA SER A 150 -5.39 0.31 -10.96
C SER A 150 -3.87 0.43 -10.93
N PRO A 151 -3.29 1.62 -11.13
CA PRO A 151 -1.86 1.83 -10.90
C PRO A 151 -1.38 1.44 -9.49
N GLY A 152 -2.30 1.36 -8.51
CA GLY A 152 -2.02 0.91 -7.15
C GLY A 152 -1.57 -0.55 -7.02
N SER A 153 -1.86 -1.40 -8.01
CA SER A 153 -1.37 -2.78 -8.05
C SER A 153 0.07 -2.90 -8.58
N CYS A 154 0.72 -1.81 -8.98
CA CYS A 154 2.07 -1.81 -9.56
C CYS A 154 3.03 -0.99 -8.69
N LEU A 155 3.59 -1.61 -7.64
CA LEU A 155 4.57 -0.98 -6.74
C LEU A 155 5.97 -0.98 -7.36
N GLU A 156 6.63 0.17 -7.41
CA GLU A 156 7.97 0.33 -8.03
C GLU A 156 9.02 -0.55 -7.34
N ASP A 157 8.95 -0.68 -6.01
CA ASP A 157 9.85 -1.52 -5.22
C ASP A 157 9.13 -2.75 -4.64
N PHE A 158 9.67 -3.95 -4.92
CA PHE A 158 9.23 -5.16 -4.22
C PHE A 158 9.69 -5.13 -2.76
N ARG A 159 8.76 -5.43 -1.83
CA ARG A 159 9.08 -5.68 -0.42
C ARG A 159 8.18 -6.76 0.15
N ALA A 160 8.75 -7.73 0.85
CA ALA A 160 7.98 -8.78 1.53
C ALA A 160 6.98 -8.22 2.56
N THR A 161 7.30 -7.07 3.18
CA THR A 161 6.40 -6.36 4.11
C THR A 161 6.30 -4.90 3.69
N PRO A 162 5.44 -4.54 2.72
CA PRO A 162 5.42 -3.21 2.13
C PRO A 162 4.68 -2.16 2.99
N PHE A 163 4.14 -2.53 4.14
CA PHE A 163 3.32 -1.66 4.98
C PHE A 163 3.60 -1.84 6.48
N ILE A 164 3.34 -0.78 7.25
CA ILE A 164 3.50 -0.71 8.71
C ILE A 164 2.14 -0.51 9.37
N GLU A 165 1.96 -1.07 10.56
CA GLU A 165 0.75 -0.90 11.37
C GLU A 165 0.98 0.14 12.45
N CYS A 166 0.02 1.04 12.62
CA CYS A 166 0.01 2.04 13.67
C CYS A 166 -1.16 1.77 14.64
N SER A 167 -0.82 1.54 15.90
CA SER A 167 -1.76 1.43 17.02
C SER A 167 -2.25 2.82 17.40
N GLY A 168 -3.48 3.17 17.04
CA GLY A 168 -3.89 4.56 17.07
C GLY A 168 -3.94 5.17 18.47
N ALA A 169 -4.55 4.49 19.46
CA ALA A 169 -4.59 4.97 20.85
C ALA A 169 -3.22 5.03 21.54
N ARG A 170 -2.27 4.17 21.13
CA ARG A 170 -0.91 4.15 21.68
C ARG A 170 0.02 5.16 21.01
N GLY A 171 -0.33 5.66 19.82
CA GLY A 171 0.53 6.56 19.06
C GLY A 171 1.83 5.93 18.60
N THR A 172 1.85 4.59 18.44
CA THR A 172 3.04 3.83 18.04
C THR A 172 2.80 3.03 16.77
N CYS A 173 3.87 2.75 16.01
CA CYS A 173 3.83 1.93 14.80
C CYS A 173 4.87 0.80 14.85
N HIS A 174 4.55 -0.36 14.25
CA HIS A 174 5.43 -1.54 14.24
C HIS A 174 5.10 -2.55 13.14
N TYR A 175 6.05 -3.46 12.88
CA TYR A 175 5.90 -4.59 11.97
C TYR A 175 5.71 -5.87 12.77
N PHE A 176 4.52 -6.46 12.67
CA PHE A 176 4.19 -7.71 13.36
C PHE A 176 4.31 -8.89 12.39
N ALA A 177 4.64 -10.06 12.93
CA ALA A 177 4.93 -11.27 12.13
C ALA A 177 3.71 -11.81 11.35
N ASN A 178 2.50 -11.41 11.72
CA ASN A 178 1.25 -11.79 11.05
C ASN A 178 0.88 -10.90 9.85
N LYS A 179 1.79 -10.04 9.39
CA LYS A 179 1.60 -9.21 8.19
C LYS A 179 1.99 -10.02 6.96
N TYR A 180 1.06 -10.19 6.03
CA TYR A 180 1.31 -10.84 4.75
C TYR A 180 1.05 -9.87 3.61
N SER A 181 1.92 -9.96 2.59
CA SER A 181 1.72 -9.32 1.29
C SER A 181 1.60 -10.41 0.24
N PHE A 182 0.73 -10.18 -0.74
CA PHE A 182 0.41 -11.14 -1.79
C PHE A 182 0.66 -10.48 -3.14
N TRP A 183 1.34 -11.21 -4.00
CA TRP A 183 1.84 -10.72 -5.29
C TRP A 183 1.41 -11.70 -6.38
N LEU A 184 1.18 -11.21 -7.60
CA LEU A 184 0.96 -12.12 -8.73
C LEU A 184 2.24 -12.92 -9.01
N THR A 185 2.07 -14.22 -9.23
CA THR A 185 3.16 -15.12 -9.59
C THR A 185 3.48 -15.07 -11.07
N THR A 186 4.66 -15.57 -11.41
CA THR A 186 5.01 -15.88 -12.80
C THR A 186 4.43 -17.24 -13.18
N VAL A 187 3.78 -17.34 -14.33
CA VAL A 187 3.18 -18.57 -14.84
C VAL A 187 3.63 -18.78 -16.28
N GLU A 188 4.45 -19.80 -16.53
CA GLU A 188 4.79 -20.20 -17.90
C GLU A 188 3.54 -20.76 -18.62
N GLU A 189 3.37 -20.46 -19.91
CA GLU A 189 2.19 -20.88 -20.69
C GLU A 189 1.92 -22.39 -20.60
N ARG A 190 2.96 -23.21 -20.69
CA ARG A 190 2.88 -24.67 -20.58
C ARG A 190 2.43 -25.19 -19.21
N GLN A 191 2.35 -24.32 -18.20
CA GLN A 191 2.00 -24.64 -16.81
C GLN A 191 0.54 -24.26 -16.48
N GLN A 192 -0.17 -23.55 -17.37
CA GLN A 192 -1.43 -22.85 -17.05
C GLN A 192 -2.62 -23.76 -16.68
N PHE A 193 -2.50 -25.08 -16.81
CA PHE A 193 -3.57 -26.03 -16.48
C PHE A 193 -3.01 -27.34 -15.91
N ARG A 194 -1.90 -27.28 -15.17
CA ARG A 194 -1.43 -28.45 -14.42
C ARG A 194 -2.42 -28.79 -13.31
N GLU A 195 -2.51 -30.08 -12.99
CA GLU A 195 -3.40 -30.61 -11.95
C GLU A 195 -3.12 -29.95 -10.59
N GLU A 196 -1.84 -29.72 -10.27
CA GLU A 196 -1.42 -28.98 -9.08
C GLU A 196 -0.27 -28.01 -9.38
N PRO A 197 -0.25 -26.82 -8.73
CA PRO A 197 0.91 -25.94 -8.76
C PRO A 197 2.10 -26.56 -8.00
N VAL A 198 3.31 -26.33 -8.49
CA VAL A 198 4.53 -26.78 -7.79
C VAL A 198 4.75 -25.88 -6.56
N SER A 199 4.73 -26.48 -5.37
CA SER A 199 4.95 -25.76 -4.11
C SER A 199 6.43 -25.45 -3.90
N GLU A 200 6.74 -24.19 -3.59
CA GLU A 200 8.09 -23.71 -3.36
C GLU A 200 8.15 -22.78 -2.15
N THR A 201 9.29 -22.76 -1.45
CA THR A 201 9.58 -21.79 -0.39
C THR A 201 10.75 -20.92 -0.83
N LEU A 202 10.46 -19.65 -1.13
CA LEU A 202 11.46 -18.67 -1.54
C LEU A 202 12.05 -17.98 -0.31
N LYS A 203 13.38 -17.82 -0.30
CA LYS A 203 14.13 -17.08 0.73
C LYS A 203 14.71 -15.80 0.13
N ALA A 204 15.28 -14.93 0.97
CA ALA A 204 16.05 -13.78 0.49
C ALA A 204 17.12 -14.26 -0.52
N GLY A 205 17.13 -13.63 -1.70
CA GLY A 205 18.09 -13.88 -2.76
C GLY A 205 19.44 -13.22 -2.50
#